data_AF-A0A800C6V7-F1
#
_entry.id   AF-A0A800C6V7-F1
#
_cell.length_a   1.000
_cell.length_b   1.000
_cell.length_c   1.000
_cell.angle_alpha   90.00
_cell.angle_beta   90.00
_cell.angle_gamma   90.00
#
_symmetry.space_group_name_H-M   'P 1'
#
loop_
_entity.id
_entity.type
_entity.pdbx_description
1 polymer ?
#
loop_
_entity_poly.entity_id
_entity_poly.type
_entity_poly.pdbx_seq_one_letter_code
_entity_poly.pdbx_strand_id
1 'polypeptide(L)' 'MKSRKSIDRKARILILGAGPGGLSAAHFLSRHGFKNVTVFEKLGRVGGMCRSVTEDNQS' A
#
# COMPACT_ATOMS: atom_id res chain seq x y z
N MET A 1 17.05 30.28 5.54
CA MET A 1 17.00 28.82 5.24
C MET A 1 16.03 28.16 6.22
N LYS A 2 14.99 27.45 5.76
CA LYS A 2 14.06 26.73 6.66
C LYS A 2 14.69 25.40 7.08
N SER A 3 14.84 25.18 8.40
CA SER A 3 15.25 23.88 8.96
C SER A 3 14.27 22.79 8.53
N ARG A 4 14.79 21.70 7.96
CA ARG A 4 13.96 20.58 7.50
C ARG A 4 13.55 19.76 8.71
N LYS A 5 12.25 19.73 9.04
CA LYS A 5 11.72 18.84 10.09
C LYS A 5 12.15 17.40 9.78
N SER A 6 12.74 16.72 10.77
CA SER A 6 13.00 15.28 10.69
C SER A 6 11.66 14.54 10.60
N ILE A 7 11.59 13.52 9.74
CA ILE A 7 10.39 12.70 9.58
C ILE A 7 10.47 11.55 10.59
N ASP A 8 9.44 11.40 11.43
CA ASP A 8 9.35 10.29 12.37
C ASP A 8 9.00 8.98 11.63
N ARG A 9 9.94 8.03 11.65
CA ARG A 9 9.76 6.71 11.04
C ARG A 9 8.82 5.78 11.84
N LYS A 10 8.43 6.17 13.05
CA LYS A 10 7.43 5.48 13.88
C LYS A 10 6.02 6.05 13.69
N ALA A 11 5.86 7.08 12.85
CA ALA A 11 4.57 7.66 12.56
C ALA A 11 3.57 6.59 12.07
N ARG A 12 2.35 6.67 12.58
CA ARG A 12 1.21 5.86 12.13
C ARG A 12 0.73 6.37 10.78
N ILE A 13 0.75 5.50 9.77
CA ILE A 13 0.37 5.83 8.42
C ILE A 13 -0.77 4.91 7.99
N LEU A 14 -1.89 5.52 7.57
CA LEU A 14 -3.01 4.82 6.96
C LEU A 14 -3.03 5.10 5.47
N ILE A 15 -3.10 4.04 4.67
CA ILE A 15 -3.28 4.09 3.21
C ILE A 15 -4.66 3.55 2.89
N LEU A 16 -5.47 4.34 2.18
CA LEU A 16 -6.79 3.94 1.71
C LEU A 16 -6.69 3.47 0.25
N GLY A 17 -7.05 2.21 0.00
CA GLY A 17 -6.97 1.53 -1.29
C GLY A 17 -5.72 0.67 -1.44
N ALA A 18 -5.91 -0.62 -1.73
CA ALA A 18 -4.87 -1.59 -2.06
C ALA A 18 -4.76 -1.84 -3.57
N GLY A 19 -4.92 -0.79 -4.37
CA GLY A 19 -4.56 -0.77 -5.79
C GLY A 19 -3.04 -0.59 -6.00
N PRO A 20 -2.57 -0.49 -7.26
CA PRO A 20 -1.14 -0.38 -7.57
C PRO A 20 -0.47 0.82 -6.88
N GLY A 21 -1.14 1.98 -6.84
CA GLY A 21 -0.61 3.17 -6.18
C GLY A 21 -0.49 3.02 -4.66
N GLY A 22 -1.53 2.50 -3.99
CA GLY A 22 -1.52 2.30 -2.55
C GLY A 22 -0.52 1.24 -2.08
N LEU A 23 -0.45 0.11 -2.79
CA LEU A 23 0.55 -0.92 -2.51
C LEU A 23 1.98 -0.43 -2.80
N SER A 24 2.18 0.36 -3.86
CA SER A 24 3.50 0.97 -4.13
C SER A 24 3.90 1.94 -3.04
N ALA A 25 2.97 2.78 -2.57
CA ALA A 25 3.23 3.68 -1.45
C ALA A 25 3.60 2.91 -0.17
N ALA A 26 2.85 1.85 0.16
CA ALA A 26 3.15 0.98 1.29
C ALA A 26 4.54 0.32 1.16
N HIS A 27 4.86 -0.18 -0.04
CA HIS A 27 6.15 -0.79 -0.35
C HIS A 27 7.31 0.20 -0.14
N PHE A 28 7.22 1.40 -0.70
CA PHE A 28 8.26 2.42 -0.54
C PHE A 28 8.40 2.86 0.91
N LEU A 29 7.31 3.11 1.63
CA LEU A 29 7.35 3.46 3.05
C LEU A 29 8.05 2.37 3.88
N SER A 30 7.69 1.11 3.66
CA SER A 30 8.34 -0.02 4.33
C SER A 30 9.84 -0.06 4.04
N ARG A 31 10.24 0.13 2.77
CA ARG A 31 11.66 0.16 2.37
C ARG A 31 12.45 1.33 2.96
N HIS A 32 11.80 2.45 3.24
CA HIS A 32 12.42 3.62 3.87
C HIS A 32 12.38 3.56 5.41
N GLY A 33 11.97 2.43 5.98
CA GLY A 33 12.05 2.16 7.41
C GLY A 33 10.84 2.64 8.23
N PHE A 34 9.74 3.00 7.57
CA PHE A 34 8.47 3.23 8.27
C PHE A 34 7.88 1.89 8.68
N LYS A 35 7.65 1.71 9.98
CA LYS A 35 7.22 0.41 10.54
C LYS A 35 5.72 0.33 10.84
N ASN A 36 5.04 1.47 10.93
CA ASN A 36 3.64 1.53 11.36
C ASN A 36 2.73 1.96 10.19
N VAL A 37 2.68 1.13 9.16
CA VAL A 37 1.91 1.37 7.93
C VAL A 37 0.77 0.36 7.87
N THR A 38 -0.47 0.84 7.73
CA THR A 38 -1.67 0.01 7.56
C THR A 38 -2.35 0.38 6.25
N VAL A 39 -2.78 -0.63 5.49
CA VAL A 39 -3.55 -0.45 4.24
C VAL A 39 -4.96 -0.97 4.45
N PHE A 40 -5.97 -0.17 4.14
CA PHE A 40 -7.36 -0.62 4.09
C PHE A 40 -7.85 -0.69 2.65
N GLU A 41 -8.54 -1.76 2.31
CA GLU A 41 -9.16 -1.99 1.01
C GLU A 41 -10.62 -2.36 1.24
N LYS A 42 -11.50 -1.81 0.41
CA LYS A 42 -12.94 -2.07 0.46
C LYS A 42 -13.27 -3.43 -0.17
N LEU A 43 -12.56 -3.80 -1.23
CA LEU A 43 -12.78 -5.05 -1.95
C LEU A 43 -12.22 -6.24 -1.15
N GLY A 44 -12.80 -7.42 -1.34
CA GLY A 44 -12.27 -8.68 -0.80
C GLY A 44 -10.98 -9.16 -1.47
N ARG A 45 -10.29 -8.29 -2.22
CA ARG A 45 -9.04 -8.57 -2.94
C ARG A 45 -8.23 -7.30 -3.13
N VAL A 46 -6.92 -7.47 -3.28
CA VAL A 46 -6.00 -6.39 -3.66
C VAL A 46 -5.91 -6.23 -5.19
N GLY A 47 -5.24 -5.16 -5.64
CA GLY A 47 -4.94 -4.91 -7.05
C GLY A 47 -5.84 -3.85 -7.72
N GLY A 48 -6.96 -3.49 -7.09
CA GLY A 48 -7.88 -2.49 -7.64
C GLY A 48 -8.34 -2.86 -9.06
N MET A 49 -8.09 -1.96 -10.03
CA MET A 49 -8.41 -2.20 -11.44
C MET A 49 -7.56 -3.30 -12.09
N CYS A 50 -6.38 -3.61 -11.55
CA CYS A 50 -5.60 -4.77 -11.99
C CYS A 50 -6.29 -6.03 -11.47
N ARG A 51 -6.94 -6.76 -12.38
CA ARG A 51 -7.68 -7.98 -12.08
C ARG A 51 -7.29 -9.07 -13.07
N SER A 52 -6.77 -10.16 -12.55
CA SER A 52 -6.61 -11.40 -13.29
C SER A 52 -7.71 -12.36 -12.87
N VAL A 53 -8.30 -13.06 -13.82
CA VAL A 53 -9.32 -14.10 -13.59
C VAL A 53 -8.72 -15.41 -14.07
N THR A 54 -8.78 -16.43 -13.23
CA THR A 54 -8.39 -17.80 -13.56
C THR A 54 -9.65 -18.63 -13.70
N GLU A 55 -9.85 -19.24 -14.86
CA GLU A 55 -10.93 -20.19 -15.12
C GLU A 55 -10.32 -21.57 -15.35
N ASP A 56 -10.66 -22.51 -14.48
CA ASP A 56 -10.26 -23.90 -14.65
C ASP A 56 -11.26 -24.56 -15.62
N ASN A 57 -10.89 -24.64 -16.90
CA ASN A 57 -11.72 -25.27 -17.92
C ASN A 57 -11.68 -26.80 -17.75
N GLN A 58 -12.49 -27.33 -16.83
CA GLN A 58 -12.73 -28.76 -16.73
C GLN A 58 -13.74 -29.17 -17.81
N SER A 59 -13.23 -29.63 -18.94
CA SER A 59 -13.95 -30.47 -19.92
C SER A 59 -14.11 -31.89 -19.41
#